data_AF-A0A2A9CFZ6-F1
#
_entry.id   AF-A0A2A9CFZ6-F1
#
_cell.length_a   1.000
_cell.length_b   1.000
_cell.length_c   1.000
_cell.angle_alpha   90.00
_cell.angle_beta   90.00
_cell.angle_gamma   90.00
#
_symmetry.space_group_name_H-M   'P 1'
#
loop_
_entity.id
_entity.type
_entity.pdbx_description
1 polymer ?
#
loop_
_entity_poly.entity_id
_entity_poly.type
_entity_poly.pdbx_seq_one_letter_code
_entity_poly.pdbx_strand_id
1 'polypeptide(L)' 'MMLGQAELSGCIQLKTFCNETRANCWLKENPDLEIVDIKFSTTEADDCILLIYRIDELDLPANKK' A
#
# COMPACT_ATOMS: atom_id res chain seq x y z
N MET A 1 24.41 -19.11 11.73
CA MET A 1 23.21 -18.26 11.76
C MET A 1 22.76 -18.10 10.32
N MET A 2 21.78 -18.89 9.87
CA MET A 2 21.21 -18.74 8.54
C MET A 2 20.31 -17.50 8.56
N LEU A 3 20.70 -16.45 7.85
CA LEU A 3 19.81 -15.35 7.52
C LEU A 3 18.76 -15.94 6.58
N GLY A 4 17.58 -16.24 7.11
CA GLY A 4 16.45 -16.67 6.29
C GLY A 4 16.13 -15.56 5.29
N GLN A 5 16.31 -15.80 4.00
CA GLN A 5 15.65 -15.01 2.98
C GLN A 5 14.15 -15.24 3.19
N ALA A 6 13.46 -14.24 3.72
CA ALA A 6 12.01 -14.21 3.60
C ALA A 6 11.73 -14.07 2.10
N GLU A 7 11.30 -15.15 1.45
CA GLU A 7 10.74 -15.07 0.11
C GLU A 7 9.46 -14.25 0.22
N LEU A 8 9.61 -12.95 -0.07
CA LEU A 8 8.54 -11.98 -0.10
C LEU A 8 7.69 -12.29 -1.35
N SER A 9 6.76 -13.24 -1.23
CA SER A 9 5.73 -13.51 -2.22
C SER A 9 4.71 -12.36 -2.25
N GLY A 10 4.22 -11.99 -3.43
CA GLY A 10 3.22 -10.93 -3.61
C GLY A 10 3.66 -9.73 -4.45
N CYS A 11 2.69 -8.97 -4.95
CA CYS A 11 2.92 -7.80 -5.79
C CYS A 11 2.89 -6.50 -4.97
N ILE A 12 3.82 -5.58 -5.26
CA ILE A 12 3.78 -4.23 -4.72
C ILE A 12 2.74 -3.41 -5.48
N GLN A 13 1.84 -2.77 -4.73
CA GLN A 13 0.84 -1.85 -5.23
C GLN A 13 1.04 -0.47 -4.60
N LEU A 14 0.56 0.55 -5.31
CA LEU A 14 0.69 1.94 -4.91
C LEU A 14 -0.68 2.61 -4.94
N LYS A 15 -0.99 3.38 -3.89
CA LYS A 15 -2.22 4.16 -3.83
C LYS A 15 -1.99 5.54 -3.24
N THR A 16 -2.47 6.57 -3.92
CA THR A 16 -2.33 7.96 -3.50
C THR A 16 -3.62 8.52 -2.91
N PHE A 17 -3.50 9.36 -1.90
CA PHE A 17 -4.60 10.07 -1.25
C PHE A 17 -4.27 11.55 -1.09
N CYS A 18 -5.28 12.41 -1.20
CA CYS A 18 -5.14 13.86 -1.05
C CYS A 18 -5.30 14.36 0.39
N ASN A 19 -5.47 13.45 1.36
CA ASN A 19 -5.51 13.77 2.79
C ASN A 19 -5.47 12.48 3.64
N GLU A 20 -5.12 12.68 4.91
CA GLU A 20 -5.01 11.62 5.91
C GLU A 20 -6.34 10.91 6.18
N THR A 21 -7.45 11.66 6.24
CA THR A 21 -8.78 11.09 6.52
C THR A 21 -9.15 10.00 5.52
N ARG A 22 -8.92 10.25 4.21
CA ARG A 22 -9.22 9.26 3.17
C ARG A 22 -8.26 8.06 3.22
N ALA A 23 -6.98 8.30 3.47
CA ALA A 23 -6.01 7.21 3.62
C ALA A 23 -6.40 6.30 4.79
N ASN A 24 -6.75 6.89 5.95
CA ASN A 24 -7.17 6.16 7.14
C ASN A 24 -8.48 5.39 6.94
N CYS A 25 -9.48 5.97 6.27
CA CYS A 25 -10.70 5.23 5.94
C CYS A 25 -10.39 4.00 5.08
N TRP A 26 -9.56 4.16 4.05
CA TRP A 26 -9.21 3.04 3.17
C TRP A 26 -8.42 1.94 3.90
N LEU A 27 -7.49 2.30 4.79
CA LEU A 27 -6.77 1.33 5.63
C LEU A 27 -7.71 0.55 6.55
N LYS A 28 -8.77 1.20 7.08
CA LYS A 28 -9.80 0.51 7.88
C LYS A 28 -10.65 -0.46 7.07
N GLU A 29 -10.90 -0.14 5.80
CA GLU A 29 -11.61 -1.01 4.87
C GLU A 29 -10.75 -2.18 4.39
N ASN A 30 -9.42 -2.09 4.51
CA ASN A 30 -8.46 -3.10 4.04
C ASN A 30 -7.47 -3.47 5.16
N PRO A 31 -7.94 -4.07 6.28
CA PRO A 31 -7.12 -4.32 7.46
C PRO A 31 -6.08 -5.42 7.25
N ASP A 32 -6.28 -6.30 6.27
CA ASP A 32 -5.40 -7.44 5.97
C ASP A 32 -4.20 -7.07 5.08
N LEU A 33 -4.08 -5.81 4.64
CA LEU A 33 -2.98 -5.38 3.79
C LEU A 33 -1.67 -5.23 4.56
N GLU A 34 -0.59 -5.76 3.98
CA GLU A 34 0.76 -5.48 4.43
C GLU A 34 1.20 -4.12 3.89
N ILE A 35 1.25 -3.10 4.76
CA ILE A 35 1.82 -1.80 4.39
C ILE A 35 3.34 -1.87 4.47
N VAL A 36 4.00 -1.62 3.34
CA VAL A 36 5.45 -1.65 3.20
C VAL A 36 6.06 -0.29 3.57
N ASP A 37 5.45 0.78 3.07
CA ASP A 37 5.90 2.15 3.32
C ASP A 37 4.77 3.15 3.11
N ILE A 38 4.88 4.31 3.77
CA ILE A 38 3.96 5.44 3.61
C ILE A 38 4.80 6.70 3.38
N LYS A 39 4.61 7.34 2.23
CA LYS A 39 5.27 8.61 1.93
C LYS A 39 4.29 9.76 1.98
N PHE A 40 4.69 10.80 2.69
CA PHE A 40 3.97 12.06 2.77
C PHE A 40 4.71 13.09 1.92
N SER A 41 3.98 13.76 1.05
CA SER A 41 4.46 14.89 0.28
C SER A 41 3.54 16.06 0.57
N THR A 42 3.99 16.93 1.47
CA THR A 42 3.30 18.18 1.79
C THR A 42 3.91 19.28 0.92
N THR A 43 3.13 19.82 0.00
CA THR A 43 3.48 21.04 -0.73
C THR A 43 2.60 22.17 -0.24
N GLU A 44 3.00 23.43 -0.45
CA GLU A 44 2.21 24.61 -0.04
C GLU A 44 0.79 24.62 -0.64
N ALA A 45 0.52 23.80 -1.66
CA ALA A 45 -0.75 23.70 -2.36
C ALA A 45 -1.54 22.40 -2.12
N ASP A 46 -0.88 21.28 -1.80
CA ASP A 46 -1.54 19.97 -1.68
C ASP A 46 -0.78 19.00 -0.76
N ASP A 47 -1.54 18.26 0.04
CA ASP A 47 -1.08 17.13 0.84
C ASP A 47 -1.30 15.82 0.07
N CYS A 48 -0.22 15.16 -0.33
CA CYS A 48 -0.27 13.86 -0.98
C CYS A 48 0.29 12.77 -0.07
N ILE A 49 -0.47 11.70 0.10
CA ILE A 49 -0.08 10.50 0.85
C ILE A 49 0.00 9.34 -0.14
N LEU A 50 1.17 8.75 -0.28
CA LEU A 50 1.41 7.57 -1.10
C LEU A 50 1.56 6.36 -0.16
N LEU A 51 0.59 5.45 -0.23
CA LEU A 51 0.68 4.13 0.40
C LEU A 51 1.35 3.15 -0.57
N ILE A 52 2.38 2.48 -0.08
CA ILE A 52 3.05 1.37 -0.76
C ILE A 52 2.73 0.13 0.05
N TYR A 53 1.99 -0.80 -0.54
CA TYR A 53 1.49 -1.98 0.15
C TYR A 53 1.66 -3.21 -0.72
N ARG A 54 1.65 -4.38 -0.08
CA ARG A 54 1.69 -5.66 -0.79
C ARG A 54 0.32 -6.31 -0.81
N ILE A 55 0.03 -6.95 -1.92
CA ILE A 55 -1.07 -7.89 -2.05
C ILE A 55 -0.52 -9.26 -2.44
N ASP A 56 -1.08 -10.31 -1.84
CA ASP A 56 -0.82 -11.67 -2.29
C ASP A 56 -1.34 -11.86 -3.73
N GLU A 57 -0.64 -12.68 -4.52
CA GLU A 57 -1.02 -12.91 -5.93
C GLU A 57 -2.42 -13.53 -6.09
N LEU A 58 -2.96 -14.12 -5.02
CA LEU A 58 -4.31 -14.66 -4.96
C LEU A 58 -5.41 -13.57 -4.87
N ASP A 59 -5.06 -12.35 -4.44
CA ASP A 59 -5.99 -11.22 -4.24
C ASP A 59 -5.92 -10.18 -5.38
N LEU A 60 -5.10 -10.42 -6.40
CA LEU A 60 -5.10 -9.58 -7.60
C LEU A 60 -6.45 -9.70 -8.31
N PRO A 61 -7.21 -8.59 -8.49
CA PRO A 61 -8.38 -8.62 -9.35
C PRO A 61 -7.89 -8.95 -10.75
N ALA A 62 -8.19 -10.16 -11.22
CA ALA A 62 -7.87 -10.61 -12.57
C ALA A 62 -8.31 -9.53 -13.54
N ASN A 63 -7.35 -8.83 -14.13
CA ASN A 63 -7.58 -7.72 -15.03
C ASN A 63 -8.38 -8.26 -16.22
N LYS A 64 -9.72 -8.11 -16.20
CA LYS A 64 -10.60 -8.54 -17.28
C LYS A 64 -10.36 -7.58 -18.45
N LYS A 65 -9.54 -8.09 -19.35
CA LYS A 65 -9.20 -7.59 -20.68
C LYS A 65 -10.42 -7.15 -21.49
#